data_AF-A0A6B3EQV1-F1
#
_entry.id   AF-A0A6B3EQV1-F1
#
_cell.length_a   1.000
_cell.length_b   1.000
_cell.length_c   1.000
_cell.angle_alpha   90.00
_cell.angle_beta   90.00
_cell.angle_gamma   90.00
#
_symmetry.space_group_name_H-M   'P 1'
#
loop_
_entity.id
_entity.type
_entity.pdbx_description
1 polymer ?
#
loop_
_entity_poly.entity_id
_entity_poly.type
_entity_poly.pdbx_seq_one_letter_code
_entity_poly.pdbx_strand_id
1 'polypeptide(L)'
;PGFLPHLSGRRNLDLYWKATGRPAEDAHVEEALEIAGLGEALDRPVRTYSQGMRQRLALAQAMLGLPDLLLLDEPTNGLDPPQIREMREVMIAYAASGRTV
;
A
#
# COMPACT_ATOMS: atom_id res chain seq x y z
N PRO A 1 8.31 6.44 -1.17
CA PRO A 1 7.15 7.34 -1.39
C PRO A 1 7.10 8.49 -0.37
N GLY A 2 6.81 9.69 -0.85
CA GLY A 2 6.63 10.87 0.00
C GLY A 2 5.21 10.94 0.54
N PHE A 3 4.92 10.24 1.63
CA PHE A 3 3.65 10.39 2.34
C PHE A 3 3.62 11.69 3.14
N LEU A 4 2.46 12.34 3.20
CA LEU A 4 2.19 13.47 4.07
C LEU A 4 2.07 12.96 5.52
N PRO A 5 3.03 13.27 6.40
CA PRO A 5 3.19 12.56 7.68
C PRO A 5 2.10 12.92 8.72
N HIS A 6 1.46 14.07 8.57
CA HIS A 6 0.39 14.54 9.45
C HIS A 6 -0.99 14.03 9.05
N LEU A 7 -1.12 13.44 7.85
CA LEU A 7 -2.37 12.86 7.36
C LEU A 7 -2.42 11.37 7.63
N SER A 8 -3.64 10.82 7.68
CA SER A 8 -3.85 9.39 7.82
C SER A 8 -3.39 8.62 6.57
N GLY A 9 -3.17 7.31 6.71
CA GLY A 9 -2.86 6.45 5.56
C GLY A 9 -3.96 6.52 4.51
N ARG A 10 -5.24 6.44 4.92
CA ARG A 10 -6.40 6.55 4.03
C ARG A 10 -6.41 7.87 3.26
N ARG A 11 -6.13 8.99 3.94
CA ARG A 11 -6.12 10.32 3.29
C ARG A 11 -4.96 10.48 2.31
N ASN A 12 -3.80 9.87 2.59
CA ASN A 12 -2.68 9.84 1.66
C ASN A 12 -3.05 9.13 0.36
N LEU A 13 -3.71 7.97 0.43
CA LEU A 13 -4.13 7.21 -0.74
C LEU A 13 -5.19 7.95 -1.57
N ASP A 14 -6.19 8.55 -0.91
CA ASP A 14 -7.21 9.36 -1.57
C ASP A 14 -6.60 10.57 -2.31
N LEU A 15 -5.65 11.27 -1.69
CA LEU A 15 -4.95 12.39 -2.32
C LEU A 15 -4.08 11.94 -3.49
N TYR A 16 -3.36 10.82 -3.34
CA TYR A 16 -2.58 10.23 -4.42
C TYR A 16 -3.47 9.90 -5.61
N TRP A 17 -4.60 9.21 -5.40
CA TRP A 17 -5.51 8.85 -6.48
C TRP A 17 -6.06 10.07 -7.20
N LYS A 18 -6.53 11.07 -6.44
CA LYS A 18 -7.01 12.34 -7.00
C LYS A 18 -5.97 13.05 -7.86
N ALA A 19 -4.70 12.97 -7.47
CA ALA A 19 -3.60 13.56 -8.25
C ALA A 19 -3.35 12.85 -9.59
N THR A 20 -3.79 11.59 -9.76
CA THR A 20 -3.68 10.88 -11.04
C THR A 20 -4.67 11.38 -12.09
N GLY A 21 -5.74 12.08 -11.69
CA GLY A 21 -6.82 12.53 -12.58
C GLY A 21 -7.73 11.41 -13.11
N ARG A 22 -7.56 10.17 -12.64
CA ARG A 22 -8.42 9.04 -13.00
C ARG A 22 -9.77 9.10 -12.28
N PRO A 23 -10.83 8.50 -12.84
CA PRO A 23 -12.14 8.41 -12.19
C PRO A 23 -12.05 7.73 -10.81
N ALA A 24 -12.93 8.10 -9.89
CA ALA A 24 -12.90 7.58 -8.52
C ALA A 24 -13.39 6.12 -8.45
N GLU A 25 -14.26 5.71 -9.38
CA GLU A 25 -14.78 4.36 -9.54
C GLU A 25 -13.70 3.34 -9.94
N ASP A 26 -12.64 3.79 -10.60
CA ASP A 26 -11.47 2.97 -10.95
C ASP A 26 -10.53 2.78 -9.73
N ALA A 27 -10.81 3.47 -8.63
CA ALA A 27 -10.02 3.39 -7.41
C ALA A 27 -10.45 2.17 -6.59
N HIS A 28 -9.70 1.09 -6.71
CA HIS A 28 -9.88 -0.11 -5.90
C HIS A 28 -9.29 0.04 -4.49
N VAL A 29 -9.67 1.11 -3.78
CA VAL A 29 -9.07 1.49 -2.50
C VAL A 29 -9.26 0.41 -1.45
N GLU A 30 -10.49 -0.10 -1.27
CA GLU A 30 -10.74 -1.08 -0.21
C GLU A 30 -10.03 -2.43 -0.46
N GLU A 31 -9.98 -2.90 -1.71
CA GLU A 31 -9.23 -4.12 -2.07
C GLU A 31 -7.72 -3.93 -1.82
N ALA A 32 -7.15 -2.80 -2.24
CA ALA A 32 -5.74 -2.49 -1.99
C ALA A 32 -5.42 -2.38 -0.49
N LEU A 33 -6.35 -1.85 0.32
CA LEU A 33 -6.21 -1.73 1.77
C LEU A 33 -6.32 -3.07 2.49
N GLU A 34 -7.24 -3.93 2.05
CA GLU A 34 -7.39 -5.29 2.54
C GLU A 34 -6.10 -6.10 2.30
N ILE A 35 -5.58 -6.07 1.08
CA ILE A 35 -4.33 -6.77 0.71
C ILE A 35 -3.14 -6.23 1.52
N ALA A 36 -3.05 -4.92 1.73
CA ALA A 36 -1.96 -4.31 2.50
C ALA A 36 -2.01 -4.60 4.01
N GLY A 37 -3.14 -5.10 4.54
CA GLY A 37 -3.24 -5.58 5.92
C GLY A 37 -2.95 -4.52 6.99
N LEU A 38 -3.29 -3.26 6.76
CA LEU A 38 -2.98 -2.15 7.68
C LEU A 38 -4.02 -1.96 8.80
N GLY A 39 -5.26 -2.45 8.62
CA GLY A 39 -6.33 -2.38 9.63
C GLY A 39 -6.55 -0.96 10.18
N GLU A 40 -6.71 -0.84 11.49
CA GLU A 40 -6.94 0.44 12.19
C GLU A 40 -5.76 1.43 12.08
N ALA A 41 -4.61 1.01 11.55
CA ALA A 41 -3.54 1.96 11.25
C ALA A 41 -3.96 3.05 10.27
N LEU A 42 -4.87 2.74 9.35
CA LEU A 42 -5.24 3.59 8.24
C LEU A 42 -5.83 4.93 8.61
N ASP A 43 -6.41 5.03 9.81
CA ASP A 43 -7.02 6.25 10.33
C ASP A 43 -6.05 7.06 11.21
N ARG A 44 -4.85 6.52 11.48
CA ARG A 44 -3.80 7.19 12.25
C ARG A 44 -2.84 7.96 11.34
N PRO A 45 -2.26 9.09 11.80
CA PRO A 45 -1.26 9.84 11.04
C PRO A 45 -0.04 8.99 10.64
N VAL A 46 0.42 9.08 9.39
CA VAL A 46 1.53 8.27 8.87
C VAL A 46 2.84 8.48 9.65
N ARG A 47 3.02 9.62 10.33
CA ARG A 47 4.17 9.84 11.23
C ARG A 47 4.29 8.80 12.36
N THR A 48 3.20 8.12 12.72
CA THR A 48 3.20 7.09 13.78
C THR A 48 3.47 5.68 13.22
N TYR A 49 3.67 5.53 11.92
CA TYR A 49 3.85 4.22 11.29
C TYR A 49 5.29 3.73 11.51
N SER A 50 5.42 2.41 11.71
CA SER A 50 6.72 1.74 11.57
C SER A 50 7.21 1.78 10.12
N GLN A 51 8.45 1.37 9.87
CA GLN A 51 8.96 1.23 8.51
C GLN A 51 8.14 0.21 7.70
N GLY A 52 7.89 -0.98 8.25
CA GLY A 52 7.05 -1.99 7.61
C GLY A 52 5.64 -1.48 7.29
N MET A 53 5.01 -0.73 8.20
CA MET A 53 3.70 -0.12 7.93
C MET A 53 3.75 0.91 6.80
N ARG A 54 4.82 1.72 6.72
CA ARG A 54 5.01 2.66 5.60
C ARG A 54 5.21 1.94 4.27
N GLN A 55 5.91 0.80 4.28
CA GLN A 55 6.11 0.00 3.07
C GLN A 55 4.84 -0.72 2.64
N ARG A 56 4.04 -1.24 3.58
CA ARG A 56 2.70 -1.76 3.29
C ARG A 56 1.76 -0.68 2.74
N LEU A 57 1.84 0.55 3.25
CA LEU A 57 1.10 1.68 2.67
C LEU A 57 1.58 2.03 1.26
N ALA A 58 2.88 1.89 0.98
CA ALA A 58 3.44 2.07 -0.36
C ALA A 58 2.92 1.01 -1.33
N LEU A 59 2.84 -0.25 -0.89
CA LEU A 59 2.20 -1.30 -1.67
C LEU A 59 0.73 -0.99 -1.91
N ALA A 60 -0.03 -0.59 -0.89
CA ALA A 60 -1.44 -0.20 -1.06
C ALA A 60 -1.59 0.88 -2.13
N GLN A 61 -0.72 1.90 -2.10
CA GLN A 61 -0.69 2.97 -3.10
C GLN A 61 -0.41 2.44 -4.52
N ALA A 62 0.52 1.50 -4.66
CA ALA A 62 0.90 0.94 -5.94
C ALA A 62 -0.15 -0.06 -6.50
N MET A 63 -0.93 -0.69 -5.62
CA MET A 63 -2.06 -1.56 -5.97
C MET A 63 -3.33 -0.78 -6.32
N LEU A 64 -3.37 0.55 -6.12
CA LEU A 64 -4.50 1.37 -6.54
C LEU A 64 -4.69 1.26 -8.06
N GLY A 65 -5.92 0.94 -8.48
CA GLY A 65 -6.22 0.65 -9.88
C GLY A 65 -5.93 -0.79 -10.31
N LEU A 66 -5.54 -1.67 -9.36
CA LEU A 66 -5.31 -3.11 -9.52
C LEU A 66 -4.57 -3.48 -10.81
N PRO A 67 -3.34 -2.97 -11.01
CA PRO A 67 -2.58 -3.24 -12.22
C PRO A 67 -2.27 -4.73 -12.40
N ASP A 68 -2.32 -5.21 -13.64
CA ASP A 68 -1.96 -6.61 -13.96
C ASP A 68 -0.47 -6.92 -13.70
N LEU A 69 0.38 -5.88 -13.67
CA LEU A 69 1.81 -5.96 -13.39
C LEU A 69 2.22 -4.90 -12.36
N LEU A 70 2.78 -5.35 -11.25
CA LEU A 70 3.32 -4.52 -10.17
C LEU A 70 4.84 -4.69 -10.08
N LEU A 71 5.61 -3.67 -10.49
CA LEU A 71 7.07 -3.69 -10.36
C LEU A 71 7.51 -3.03 -9.05
N LEU A 72 8.33 -3.73 -8.28
CA LEU A 72 8.84 -3.27 -6.99
C LEU A 72 10.37 -3.27 -6.98
N ASP A 73 10.97 -2.10 -6.78
CA ASP A 73 12.41 -1.99 -6.59
C ASP A 73 12.74 -1.99 -5.08
N GLU A 74 13.54 -2.96 -4.66
CA GLU A 74 13.94 -3.22 -3.27
C GLU A 74 12.80 -3.14 -2.21
N PRO A 75 11.68 -3.88 -2.37
CA PRO A 75 10.50 -3.75 -1.50
C PRO A 75 10.71 -4.17 -0.04
N THR A 76 11.86 -4.75 0.30
CA THR A 76 12.18 -5.27 1.64
C THR A 76 13.35 -4.54 2.29
N ASN A 77 13.88 -3.49 1.67
CA ASN A 77 15.06 -2.80 2.19
C ASN A 77 14.77 -2.14 3.56
N GLY A 78 15.68 -2.41 4.51
CA GLY A 78 15.61 -1.93 5.90
C GLY A 78 14.49 -2.54 6.75
N LEU A 79 13.84 -3.62 6.30
CA LEU A 79 12.90 -4.39 7.10
C LEU A 79 13.62 -5.47 7.91
N ASP A 80 13.13 -5.75 9.11
CA ASP A 80 13.56 -6.92 9.89
C ASP A 80 12.93 -8.23 9.36
N PRO A 81 13.44 -9.42 9.72
CA PRO A 81 12.93 -10.68 9.17
C PRO A 81 11.41 -10.91 9.35
N PRO A 82 10.79 -10.57 10.50
CA PRO A 82 9.34 -10.61 10.64
C PRO A 82 8.61 -9.70 9.64
N GLN A 83 9.04 -8.45 9.47
CA GLN A 83 8.44 -7.51 8.51
C GLN A 83 8.60 -7.96 7.06
N ILE A 84 9.74 -8.58 6.71
CA ILE A 84 9.95 -9.18 5.37
C ILE A 84 8.92 -10.28 5.11
N ARG A 85 8.61 -11.09 6.12
CA ARG A 85 7.60 -12.14 6.00
C ARG A 85 6.20 -11.56 5.81
N GLU A 86 5.81 -10.58 6.62
CA GLU A 86 4.53 -9.86 6.45
C GLU A 86 4.42 -9.25 5.04
N MET A 87 5.49 -8.61 4.57
CA MET A 87 5.54 -8.01 3.23
C MET A 87 5.37 -9.03 2.11
N ARG A 88 6.01 -10.20 2.27
CA ARG A 88 5.86 -11.32 1.33
C ARG A 88 4.43 -11.85 1.31
N GLU A 89 3.76 -11.91 2.45
CA GLU A 89 2.35 -12.34 2.53
C GLU A 89 1.44 -11.38 1.74
N VAL A 90 1.68 -10.06 1.82
CA VAL A 90 0.98 -9.06 1.00
C VAL A 90 1.20 -9.30 -0.50
N MET A 91 2.45 -9.52 -0.93
CA MET A 91 2.75 -9.79 -2.34
C MET A 91 2.13 -11.09 -2.85
N ILE A 92 2.14 -12.15 -2.03
CA ILE A 92 1.49 -13.43 -2.36
C ILE A 92 -0.03 -13.26 -2.47
N ALA A 93 -0.65 -12.52 -1.55
CA ALA A 93 -2.07 -12.24 -1.58
C ALA A 93 -2.47 -11.49 -2.86
N TYR A 94 -1.66 -10.52 -3.28
CA TYR A 94 -1.87 -9.84 -4.56
C TYR A 94 -1.71 -10.79 -5.75
N ALA A 95 -0.67 -11.62 -5.80
CA ALA A 95 -0.47 -12.57 -6.88
C ALA A 95 -1.59 -13.62 -6.99
N ALA A 96 -2.13 -14.06 -5.85
CA ALA A 96 -3.24 -15.02 -5.79
C ALA A 96 -4.53 -14.51 -6.45
N SER A 97 -4.68 -13.20 -6.62
CA SER A 97 -5.80 -12.60 -7.36
C SER A 97 -5.67 -12.66 -8.89
N GLY A 98 -4.65 -13.36 -9.41
CA GLY A 98 -4.39 -13.53 -10.84
C GLY A 98 -3.48 -12.45 -11.45
N ARG A 99 -2.82 -11.65 -10.60
CA ARG A 99 -1.99 -10.51 -10.99
C ARG A 99 -0.50 -10.84 -10.85
N THR A 100 0.36 -10.10 -11.53
CA THR A 100 1.82 -10.34 -11.52
C THR A 100 2.53 -9.33 -10.63
N VAL A 101 3.45 -9.81 -9.78
CA VAL A 101 4.37 -9.03 -8.93
C VAL A 101 5.80 -9.48 -9.20
#